data_AF-A0AAD6E5I9-F1
#
_entry.id   AF-A0AAD6E5I9-F1
#
_cell.length_a   1.000
_cell.length_b   1.000
_cell.length_c   1.000
_cell.angle_alpha   90.00
_cell.angle_beta   90.00
_cell.angle_gamma   90.00
#
_symmetry.space_group_name_H-M   'P 1'
#
loop_
_entity.id
_entity.type
_entity.pdbx_description
1 polymer ?
#
loop_
_entity_poly.entity_id
_entity_poly.type
_entity_poly.pdbx_seq_one_letter_code
_entity_poly.pdbx_strand_id
1 'polypeptide(L)'
;MIPFDRLLRTVATARVVMPGTIVRLAAGRIALSEEQQVACFQAGANAVFTGEKMLTTECNGWGEDRIMFEKWGYYPMKSFEKPEPKQAPSVAPLDQAETVAPVAAST
;
A
#
# COMPACT_ATOMS: atom_id res chain seq x y z
N MET A 1 3.56 26.45 1.75
CA MET A 1 2.68 25.32 2.09
C MET A 1 1.36 25.52 1.35
N ILE A 2 0.76 24.48 0.76
CA ILE A 2 -0.50 24.61 0.01
C ILE A 2 -1.65 24.85 1.02
N PRO A 3 -2.54 25.83 0.79
CA PRO A 3 -3.73 26.02 1.63
C PRO A 3 -4.62 24.78 1.70
N PHE A 4 -5.18 24.49 2.87
CA PHE A 4 -5.97 23.27 3.09
C PHE A 4 -7.21 23.17 2.19
N ASP A 5 -7.86 24.28 1.88
CA ASP A 5 -9.02 24.33 0.97
C ASP A 5 -8.68 23.83 -0.45
N ARG A 6 -7.46 24.09 -0.92
CA ARG A 6 -6.98 23.61 -2.23
C ARG A 6 -6.68 22.12 -2.20
N LEU A 7 -6.12 21.62 -1.10
CA LEU A 7 -5.91 20.19 -0.91
C LEU A 7 -7.26 19.46 -0.90
N LEU A 8 -8.22 19.93 -0.12
CA LEU A 8 -9.55 19.35 -0.01
C LEU A 8 -10.28 19.35 -1.37
N ARG A 9 -10.21 20.47 -2.10
CA ARG A 9 -10.76 20.57 -3.46
C ARG A 9 -10.10 19.57 -4.42
N THR A 10 -8.79 19.36 -4.29
CA THR A 10 -8.07 18.40 -5.15
C THR A 10 -8.57 16.98 -4.91
N VAL A 11 -8.76 16.59 -3.63
CA VAL A 11 -9.32 15.28 -3.26
C VAL A 11 -10.74 15.12 -3.80
N ALA A 12 -11.61 16.12 -3.61
CA ALA A 12 -12.99 16.09 -4.12
C ALA A 12 -13.02 15.98 -5.65
N THR A 13 -12.18 16.75 -6.34
CA THR A 13 -12.06 16.71 -7.80
C THR A 13 -11.64 15.31 -8.27
N ALA A 14 -10.65 14.70 -7.62
CA ALA A 14 -10.21 13.35 -7.97
C ALA A 14 -11.34 12.32 -7.83
N ARG A 15 -12.16 12.41 -6.76
CA ARG A 15 -13.31 11.52 -6.57
C ARG A 15 -14.40 11.74 -7.62
N VAL A 16 -14.71 12.98 -7.97
CA VAL A 16 -15.74 13.30 -8.98
C VAL A 16 -15.31 12.85 -10.37
N VAL A 17 -14.05 13.08 -10.76
CA VAL A 17 -13.53 12.72 -12.08
C VAL A 17 -13.30 11.20 -12.21
N MET A 18 -12.92 10.52 -11.12
CA MET A 18 -12.60 9.09 -11.11
C MET A 18 -13.37 8.35 -9.99
N PRO A 19 -14.68 8.11 -10.14
CA PRO A 19 -15.52 7.60 -9.06
C PRO A 19 -15.15 6.20 -8.57
N GLY A 20 -14.61 5.34 -9.43
CA GLY A 20 -14.21 3.97 -9.09
C GLY A 20 -12.79 3.82 -8.53
N THR A 21 -12.02 4.90 -8.43
CA THR A 21 -10.60 4.80 -8.05
C THR A 21 -10.39 4.82 -6.53
N ILE A 22 -9.22 4.33 -6.11
CA ILE A 22 -8.72 4.51 -4.76
C ILE A 22 -7.96 5.83 -4.71
N VAL A 23 -8.47 6.78 -3.94
CA VAL A 23 -7.81 8.05 -3.67
C VAL A 23 -7.09 7.92 -2.33
N ARG A 24 -5.75 7.87 -2.39
CA ARG A 24 -4.89 7.66 -1.23
C ARG A 24 -4.25 8.96 -0.75
N LEU A 25 -4.43 9.29 0.53
CA LEU A 25 -3.60 10.30 1.18
C LEU A 25 -2.21 9.72 1.43
N ALA A 26 -1.22 10.26 0.74
CA ALA A 26 0.14 9.75 0.73
C ALA A 26 1.04 10.51 1.72
N ALA A 27 2.21 10.97 1.25
CA ALA A 27 3.14 11.74 2.06
C ALA A 27 2.53 13.10 2.50
N GLY A 28 2.91 13.55 3.70
CA GLY A 28 2.49 14.84 4.25
C GLY A 28 1.22 14.80 5.10
N ARG A 29 0.56 13.64 5.25
CA ARG A 29 -0.61 13.48 6.14
C ARG A 29 -0.33 13.88 7.58
N ILE A 30 0.89 13.62 8.08
CA ILE A 30 1.32 13.98 9.43
C ILE A 30 1.20 15.49 9.74
N ALA A 31 1.21 16.34 8.71
CA ALA A 31 1.05 17.77 8.86
C ALA A 31 -0.43 18.22 8.91
N LEU A 32 -1.38 17.30 8.73
CA LEU A 32 -2.82 17.56 8.78
C LEU A 32 -3.36 17.21 10.17
N SER A 33 -4.21 18.08 10.71
CA SER A 33 -4.96 17.75 11.93
C SER A 33 -5.92 16.58 11.69
N GLU A 34 -6.37 15.93 12.77
CA GLU A 34 -7.33 14.82 12.69
C GLU A 34 -8.58 15.23 11.89
N GLU A 35 -9.13 16.42 12.16
CA GLU A 35 -10.33 16.93 11.49
C GLU A 35 -10.08 17.18 10.00
N GLN A 36 -8.89 17.66 9.64
CA GLN A 36 -8.48 17.87 8.26
C GLN A 36 -8.34 16.54 7.50
N GLN A 37 -7.82 15.51 8.16
CA GLN A 37 -7.74 14.17 7.59
C GLN A 37 -9.15 13.61 7.35
N VAL A 38 -10.03 13.70 8.35
CA VAL A 38 -11.42 13.25 8.26
C VAL A 38 -12.19 13.99 7.17
N ALA A 39 -11.99 15.31 7.03
CA ALA A 39 -12.56 16.09 5.95
C ALA A 39 -12.09 15.59 4.56
N CYS A 40 -10.82 15.19 4.42
CA CYS A 40 -10.33 14.58 3.19
C CYS A 40 -11.02 13.23 2.89
N PHE A 41 -11.28 12.40 3.91
CA PHE A 41 -12.04 11.16 3.74
C PHE A 41 -13.49 11.42 3.29
N GLN A 42 -14.16 12.39 3.92
CA GLN A 42 -15.51 12.82 3.53
C GLN A 42 -15.55 13.40 2.10
N ALA A 43 -14.48 14.08 1.67
CA ALA A 43 -14.36 14.61 0.31
C ALA A 43 -14.11 13.52 -0.75
N GLY A 44 -13.71 12.32 -0.34
CA GLY A 44 -13.60 11.16 -1.25
C GLY A 44 -12.28 10.39 -1.19
N ALA A 45 -11.34 10.75 -0.31
CA ALA A 45 -10.22 9.87 0.00
C ALA A 45 -10.72 8.59 0.68
N ASN A 46 -10.12 7.45 0.37
CA ASN A 46 -10.53 6.15 0.91
C ASN A 46 -9.35 5.23 1.22
N ALA A 47 -8.12 5.76 1.24
CA ALA A 47 -6.94 5.02 1.64
C ALA A 47 -5.87 5.95 2.22
N VAL A 48 -5.00 5.39 3.04
CA VAL A 48 -3.82 6.05 3.60
C VAL A 48 -2.63 5.09 3.57
N PHE A 49 -1.43 5.64 3.76
CA PHE A 49 -0.28 4.83 4.20
C PHE A 49 -0.22 4.86 5.73
N THR A 50 0.06 3.71 6.33
CA THR A 50 0.16 3.52 7.77
C THR A 50 1.44 2.74 8.07
N GLY A 51 2.18 3.14 9.10
CA GLY A 51 3.44 2.52 9.48
C GLY A 51 4.40 3.48 10.18
N GLU A 52 5.58 2.99 10.55
CA GLU A 52 6.58 3.81 11.25
C GLU A 52 7.23 4.87 10.34
N LYS A 53 7.38 4.56 9.05
CA LYS A 53 7.98 5.46 8.06
C LYS A 53 7.48 5.18 6.66
N MET A 54 7.48 6.22 5.84
CA MET A 54 7.44 6.14 4.38
C MET A 54 8.84 5.77 3.85
N LEU A 55 9.09 6.00 2.55
CA LEU A 55 10.39 5.75 1.94
C LEU A 55 11.54 6.52 2.62
N THR A 56 11.33 7.81 2.92
CA THR A 56 12.35 8.70 3.52
C THR A 56 11.80 9.65 4.58
N THR A 57 10.49 9.63 4.83
CA THR A 57 9.80 10.57 5.73
C THR A 57 8.99 9.82 6.76
N GLU A 58 8.67 10.47 7.88
CA GLU A 58 7.81 9.90 8.91
C GLU A 58 6.37 9.68 8.41
N CYS A 59 5.70 8.71 9.02
CA CYS A 59 4.32 8.32 8.73
C CYS A 59 3.55 8.23 10.05
N ASN A 60 2.22 8.42 10.04
CA ASN A 60 1.44 8.10 11.25
C ASN A 60 1.42 6.58 11.48
N GLY A 61 1.55 6.22 12.75
CA GLY A 61 1.64 4.83 13.18
C GLY A 61 0.31 4.09 13.09
N TRP A 62 0.38 2.76 13.13
CA TRP A 62 -0.79 1.88 13.11
C TRP A 62 -1.79 2.15 14.23
N GLY A 63 -1.31 2.43 15.44
CA GLY A 63 -2.18 2.70 16.59
C GLY A 63 -2.99 4.00 16.44
N GLU A 64 -2.34 5.07 15.98
CA GLU A 64 -2.96 6.38 15.78
C GLU A 64 -4.05 6.31 14.71
N ASP A 65 -3.72 5.73 13.55
CA ASP A 65 -4.68 5.54 12.46
C ASP A 65 -5.87 4.68 12.89
N ARG A 66 -5.62 3.59 13.64
CA ARG A 66 -6.69 2.71 14.15
C ARG A 66 -7.66 3.48 15.05
N ILE A 67 -7.15 4.27 15.99
CA ILE A 67 -7.97 5.04 16.93
C ILE A 67 -8.83 6.07 16.17
N MET A 68 -8.23 6.79 15.21
CA MET A 68 -8.97 7.76 14.39
C MET A 68 -10.07 7.06 13.58
N PHE A 69 -9.76 5.96 12.90
CA PHE A 69 -10.75 5.26 12.08
C PHE A 69 -11.91 4.70 12.91
N GLU A 70 -11.63 4.11 14.08
CA GLU A 70 -12.66 3.62 14.99
C GLU A 70 -13.54 4.75 15.51
N LYS A 71 -12.95 5.88 15.92
CA LYS A 71 -13.66 7.06 16.42
C LYS A 71 -14.66 7.63 15.40
N TRP A 72 -14.31 7.63 14.12
CA TRP A 72 -15.14 8.19 13.04
C TRP A 72 -15.96 7.14 12.27
N GLY A 73 -15.92 5.87 12.69
CA GLY A 73 -16.73 4.80 12.10
C GLY A 73 -16.24 4.29 10.75
N TYR A 74 -14.96 4.48 10.42
CA TYR A 74 -14.35 3.93 9.21
C TYR A 74 -13.93 2.46 9.43
N TYR A 75 -14.04 1.67 8.37
CA TYR A 75 -13.66 0.26 8.36
C TYR A 75 -12.69 -0.04 7.21
N PRO A 76 -11.81 -1.04 7.36
CA PRO A 76 -10.87 -1.41 6.32
C PRO A 76 -11.59 -1.93 5.07
N MET A 77 -11.08 -1.57 3.90
CA MET A 77 -11.53 -2.17 2.64
C MET A 77 -11.16 -3.65 2.59
N LYS A 78 -11.96 -4.45 1.88
CA LYS A 78 -11.66 -5.86 1.61
C LYS A 78 -10.32 -5.95 0.87
N SER A 79 -9.48 -6.89 1.29
CA SER A 79 -8.26 -7.23 0.55
C SER A 79 -8.61 -7.65 -0.86
N PHE A 80 -7.76 -7.30 -1.83
CA PHE A 80 -7.88 -7.82 -3.19
C PHE A 80 -7.79 -9.35 -3.14
N GLU A 81 -8.78 -10.03 -3.71
CA GLU A 81 -8.73 -11.47 -3.88
C GLU A 81 -7.54 -11.79 -4.79
N LYS A 82 -6.56 -12.53 -4.25
CA LYS A 82 -5.51 -13.11 -5.06
C LYS A 82 -6.16 -14.34 -5.71
N PRO A 83 -6.33 -14.41 -7.03
CA PRO A 83 -6.77 -15.66 -7.64
C PRO A 83 -5.80 -16.75 -7.15
N GLU A 84 -6.35 -17.88 -6.68
CA GLU A 84 -5.54 -18.99 -6.24
C GLU A 84 -4.48 -19.27 -7.31
N PRO A 85 -3.20 -19.44 -6.93
CA PRO A 85 -2.20 -19.80 -7.90
C PRO A 85 -2.68 -21.10 -8.56
N LYS A 86 -3.03 -21.04 -9.85
CA LYS A 86 -3.20 -22.26 -10.65
C LYS A 86 -1.94 -23.08 -10.41
N GLN A 87 -2.08 -24.25 -9.79
CA GLN A 87 -0.97 -25.15 -9.51
C GLN A 87 -0.10 -25.21 -10.77
N ALA A 88 1.12 -24.69 -10.67
CA ALA A 88 2.10 -24.92 -11.71
C ALA A 88 2.25 -26.44 -11.84
N PRO A 89 2.28 -27.01 -13.06
CA PRO A 89 2.51 -28.44 -13.22
C PRO A 89 3.76 -28.80 -12.43
N SER A 90 3.65 -29.80 -11.55
CA SER A 90 4.75 -30.25 -10.71
C SER A 90 5.91 -30.62 -11.62
N VAL A 91 6.94 -29.80 -11.65
CA VAL A 91 8.21 -30.16 -12.29
C VAL A 91 8.72 -31.39 -11.55
N ALA A 92 8.81 -32.51 -12.26
CA ALA A 92 9.39 -33.75 -11.72
C ALA A 92 10.81 -33.45 -11.21
N PRO A 93 11.26 -34.10 -10.11
CA PRO A 93 12.60 -33.89 -9.60
C PRO A 93 13.64 -34.20 -10.68
N LEU A 94 14.52 -33.24 -10.96
CA LEU A 94 15.71 -33.46 -11.77
C LEU A 94 16.62 -34.42 -10.98
N ASP A 95 16.85 -35.61 -11.55
CA ASP A 95 17.73 -36.63 -11.01
C ASP A 95 19.11 -36.04 -10.69
N GLN A 96 19.56 -36.25 -9.45
CA GLN A 96 20.93 -35.99 -9.04
C GLN A 96 21.82 -37.14 -9.54
N ALA A 97 22.61 -36.91 -10.58
CA ALA A 97 23.94 -37.50 -10.75
C ALA A 97 24.54 -37.12 -12.11
N GLU A 98 25.55 -36.26 -12.11
CA GLU A 98 26.72 -36.47 -12.96
C GLU A 98 27.94 -35.87 -12.28
N THR A 99 28.72 -36.74 -11.66
CA THR A 99 30.05 -36.51 -11.11
C THR A 99 31.02 -36.19 -12.24
N VAL A 100 31.61 -34.99 -12.23
CA VAL A 100 32.73 -34.64 -13.12
C VAL A 100 34.03 -35.16 -12.50
N ALA A 101 34.63 -36.18 -13.11
CA ALA A 101 35.96 -36.69 -12.79
C ALA A 101 37.07 -35.84 -13.47
N PRO A 102 38.29 -35.76 -12.91
CA PRO A 102 39.30 -34.81 -13.35
C PRO A 102 40.05 -35.28 -14.61
N VAL A 103 40.34 -34.35 -15.52
CA VAL A 103 41.17 -34.57 -16.71
C VAL A 103 42.65 -34.63 -16.30
N ALA A 104 43.27 -35.78 -16.52
CA ALA A 104 44.70 -36.01 -16.30
C ALA A 104 45.57 -35.24 -17.32
N ALA A 105 46.59 -34.55 -16.83
CA ALA A 105 47.65 -33.95 -17.62
C ALA A 105 48.77 -34.97 -17.85
N SER A 106 49.13 -35.22 -19.11
CA SER A 106 50.37 -35.87 -19.52
C SER A 106 50.88 -35.19 -20.79
N THR A 107 51.84 -34.28 -20.63
CA THR A 107 53.11 -34.18 -21.37
C THR A 107 53.98 -33.14 -20.66
#